data_AF-A0A8H4EGX0-F1
#
_entry.id   AF-A0A8H4EGX0-F1
#
_cell.length_a   1.000
_cell.length_b   1.000
_cell.length_c   1.000
_cell.angle_alpha   90.00
_cell.angle_beta   90.00
_cell.angle_gamma   90.00
#
_symmetry.space_group_name_H-M   'P 1'
#
loop_
_entity.id
_entity.type
_entity.pdbx_description
1 polymer ?
#
loop_
_entity_poly.entity_id
_entity_poly.type
_entity_poly.pdbx_seq_one_letter_code
_entity_poly.pdbx_strand_id
1 'polypeptide(L)'
;MQRFSDKVEVDYIRQFESVISRFDKQSTIRIYVTSAKDGYSRGAKERAESSEFHLLLTNVYDLCQDIPNYLSKVLKDNSVREKIYRIEEKVDEIIEILARHKKLVHKIKNDQIKIENKQIR
;
A
#
# COMPACT_ATOMS: atom_id res chain seq x y z
N MET A 1 -45.38 10.08 -12.71
CA MET A 1 -44.83 8.77 -12.28
C MET A 1 -43.32 8.92 -12.20
N GLN A 2 -42.77 9.11 -11.01
CA GLN A 2 -41.33 9.33 -10.82
C GLN A 2 -40.65 7.95 -10.83
N ARG A 3 -39.78 7.70 -11.81
CA ARG A 3 -38.94 6.48 -11.80
C ARG A 3 -37.93 6.64 -10.67
N PHE A 4 -38.15 5.94 -9.57
CA PHE A 4 -37.07 5.72 -8.62
C PHE A 4 -36.03 4.84 -9.33
N SER A 5 -34.87 5.41 -9.61
CA SER A 5 -33.69 4.68 -10.03
C SER A 5 -33.22 3.92 -8.81
N ASP A 6 -33.07 2.60 -8.89
CA ASP A 6 -32.43 1.78 -7.84
C ASP A 6 -30.94 2.11 -7.67
N LYS A 7 -30.43 3.05 -8.47
CA LYS A 7 -29.04 3.50 -8.47
C LYS A 7 -28.88 4.78 -7.67
N VAL A 8 -27.73 4.88 -7.02
CA VAL A 8 -27.23 6.09 -6.40
C VAL A 8 -26.98 7.13 -7.50
N GLU A 9 -27.74 8.22 -7.43
CA GLU A 9 -27.65 9.35 -8.33
C GLU A 9 -26.58 10.37 -7.89
N VAL A 10 -26.19 11.25 -8.81
CA VAL A 10 -25.13 12.25 -8.62
C VAL A 10 -25.36 13.16 -7.42
N ASP A 11 -26.62 13.49 -7.10
CA ASP A 11 -26.92 14.40 -6.00
C ASP A 11 -26.62 13.80 -4.63
N TYR A 12 -26.74 12.47 -4.47
CA TYR A 12 -26.30 11.80 -3.24
C TYR A 12 -24.78 11.88 -3.07
N ILE A 13 -24.02 11.76 -4.16
CA ILE A 13 -22.56 11.93 -4.12
C ILE A 13 -22.19 13.36 -3.71
N ARG A 14 -22.86 14.37 -4.26
CA ARG A 14 -22.63 15.78 -3.90
C ARG A 14 -22.97 16.08 -2.43
N GLN A 15 -24.06 15.51 -1.93
CA GLN A 15 -24.44 15.64 -0.52
C GLN A 15 -23.38 15.00 0.38
N PHE A 16 -22.91 13.81 0.03
CA PHE A 16 -21.83 13.14 0.74
C PHE A 16 -20.55 13.99 0.75
N GLU A 17 -20.13 14.48 -0.42
CA GLU A 17 -18.99 15.40 -0.55
C GLU A 17 -19.13 16.65 0.32
N SER A 18 -20.33 17.23 0.41
CA SER A 18 -20.60 18.38 1.26
C SER A 18 -20.32 18.06 2.73
N VAL A 19 -20.79 16.91 3.24
CA VAL A 19 -20.58 16.49 4.63
C VAL A 19 -19.10 16.22 4.95
N ILE A 20 -18.37 15.64 3.99
CA ILE A 20 -16.97 15.25 4.17
C ILE A 20 -15.97 16.33 3.71
N SER A 21 -16.46 17.48 3.23
CA SER A 21 -15.63 18.61 2.78
C SER A 21 -14.83 19.24 3.92
N ARG A 22 -15.28 19.08 5.17
CA ARG A 22 -14.59 19.51 6.39
C ARG A 22 -13.31 18.74 6.71
N PHE A 23 -13.10 17.58 6.09
CA PHE A 23 -11.87 16.80 6.26
C PHE A 23 -10.84 17.20 5.21
N ASP A 24 -9.56 17.07 5.55
CA ASP A 24 -8.48 17.43 4.63
C ASP A 24 -8.61 16.69 3.28
N LYS A 25 -8.42 17.43 2.18
CA LYS A 25 -8.66 16.90 0.84
C LYS A 25 -7.59 15.91 0.40
N GLN A 26 -6.36 16.10 0.88
CA GLN A 26 -5.17 15.38 0.40
C GLN A 26 -4.88 14.11 1.21
N SER A 27 -5.15 14.12 2.51
CA SER A 27 -4.85 13.00 3.42
C SER A 27 -6.05 12.10 3.70
N THR A 28 -7.26 12.48 3.27
CA THR A 28 -8.48 11.70 3.56
C THR A 28 -9.01 11.00 2.31
N ILE A 29 -9.08 9.67 2.38
CA ILE A 29 -9.79 8.84 1.41
C ILE A 29 -11.24 8.68 1.85
N ARG A 30 -12.16 8.89 0.93
CA ARG A 30 -13.60 8.87 1.15
C ARG A 30 -14.18 7.70 0.37
N ILE A 31 -14.97 6.88 1.03
CA ILE A 31 -15.52 5.66 0.45
C ILE A 31 -17.03 5.74 0.56
N TYR A 32 -17.70 5.67 -0.59
CA TYR A 32 -19.15 5.52 -0.68
C TYR A 32 -19.45 4.08 -1.07
N VAL A 33 -20.24 3.39 -0.26
CA VAL A 33 -20.55 1.96 -0.43
C VAL A 33 -22.04 1.78 -0.72
N THR A 34 -22.35 0.94 -1.70
CA THR A 34 -23.71 0.49 -2.01
C THR A 34 -23.84 -1.02 -1.83
N SER A 35 -25.07 -1.52 -1.65
CA SER A 35 -25.34 -2.95 -1.64
C SER A 35 -25.43 -3.57 -3.04
N ALA A 36 -25.59 -2.77 -4.09
CA ALA A 36 -25.80 -3.27 -5.46
C ALA A 36 -24.53 -3.21 -6.33
N LYS A 37 -24.24 -4.27 -7.10
CA LYS A 37 -23.03 -4.35 -7.93
C LYS A 37 -22.95 -3.27 -9.02
N ASP A 38 -24.09 -2.89 -9.61
CA ASP A 38 -24.22 -1.74 -10.52
C ASP A 38 -25.07 -0.62 -9.88
N GLY A 39 -24.85 -0.40 -8.58
CA GLY A 39 -25.65 0.50 -7.76
C GLY A 39 -25.39 1.99 -7.96
N TYR A 40 -24.58 2.39 -8.95
CA TYR A 40 -24.28 3.80 -9.22
C TYR A 40 -24.71 4.18 -10.63
N SER A 41 -25.37 5.33 -10.74
CA SER A 41 -25.68 5.89 -12.06
C SER A 41 -24.41 6.39 -12.75
N ARG A 42 -24.51 6.60 -14.06
CA ARG A 42 -23.38 7.13 -14.84
C ARG A 42 -22.92 8.49 -14.30
N GLY A 43 -23.85 9.38 -13.96
CA GLY A 43 -23.53 10.69 -13.41
C GLY A 43 -22.84 10.63 -12.04
N ALA A 44 -23.19 9.66 -11.20
CA ALA A 44 -22.48 9.43 -9.94
C ALA A 44 -21.03 9.00 -10.16
N LYS A 45 -20.78 8.08 -11.10
CA LYS A 45 -19.44 7.62 -11.48
C LYS A 45 -18.59 8.78 -12.05
N GLU A 46 -19.14 9.53 -13.00
CA GLU A 46 -18.47 10.70 -13.60
C GLU A 46 -18.15 11.78 -12.55
N ARG A 47 -19.06 12.01 -11.57
CA ARG A 47 -18.80 12.97 -10.48
C ARG A 47 -17.65 12.52 -9.58
N ALA A 48 -17.58 11.24 -9.24
CA ALA A 48 -16.49 10.72 -8.41
C ALA A 48 -15.13 10.77 -9.12
N GLU A 49 -15.09 10.49 -10.43
CA GLU A 49 -13.88 10.59 -11.24
C GLU A 49 -13.37 12.03 -11.39
N SER A 50 -14.29 13.00 -11.48
CA SER A 50 -13.99 14.44 -11.56
C SER A 50 -13.92 15.13 -10.18
N SER A 51 -14.01 14.37 -9.09
CA SER A 51 -13.97 14.92 -7.75
C SER A 51 -12.57 15.45 -7.44
N GLU A 52 -12.52 16.61 -6.77
CA GLU A 52 -11.27 17.13 -6.19
C GLU A 52 -10.86 16.35 -4.93
N PHE A 53 -11.72 15.46 -4.44
CA PHE A 53 -11.47 14.60 -3.30
C PHE A 53 -11.07 13.19 -3.76
N HIS A 54 -10.29 12.48 -2.94
CA HIS A 54 -10.05 11.04 -3.12
C HIS A 54 -11.32 10.24 -2.77
N LEU A 55 -12.24 10.15 -3.73
CA LEU A 55 -13.51 9.45 -3.61
C LEU A 55 -13.47 8.09 -4.33
N LEU A 56 -13.71 7.01 -3.58
CA LEU A 56 -13.92 5.66 -4.08
C LEU A 56 -15.42 5.32 -4.01
N LEU A 57 -16.01 4.99 -5.16
CA LEU A 57 -17.32 4.37 -5.22
C LEU A 57 -17.13 2.86 -5.32
N THR A 58 -17.76 2.10 -4.43
CA THR A 58 -17.63 0.63 -4.39
C THR A 58 -18.93 -0.01 -3.88
N ASN A 59 -19.00 -1.33 -3.88
CA ASN A 59 -20.12 -2.08 -3.33
C ASN A 59 -19.62 -3.08 -2.26
N VAL A 60 -20.55 -3.57 -1.44
CA VAL A 60 -20.23 -4.47 -0.32
C VAL A 60 -19.49 -5.75 -0.73
N TYR A 61 -19.70 -6.23 -1.95
CA TYR A 61 -19.09 -7.48 -2.43
C TYR A 61 -17.65 -7.29 -2.91
N ASP A 62 -17.35 -6.12 -3.50
CA ASP A 62 -16.05 -5.82 -4.10
C ASP A 62 -15.15 -4.99 -3.17
N LEU A 63 -15.65 -4.57 -2.00
CA LEU A 63 -14.96 -3.69 -1.03
C LEU A 63 -13.53 -4.14 -0.70
N CYS A 64 -13.35 -5.43 -0.42
CA CYS A 64 -12.05 -6.01 -0.03
C CYS A 64 -11.01 -5.94 -1.15
N GLN A 65 -11.45 -5.91 -2.41
CA GLN A 65 -10.57 -5.80 -3.57
C GLN A 65 -10.38 -4.33 -3.99
N ASP A 66 -11.44 -3.53 -3.94
CA ASP A 66 -11.44 -2.15 -4.41
C ASP A 66 -10.58 -1.24 -3.53
N ILE A 67 -10.63 -1.41 -2.19
CA ILE A 67 -9.87 -0.55 -1.27
C ILE A 67 -8.35 -0.68 -1.50
N PRO A 68 -7.73 -1.88 -1.50
CA PRO A 68 -6.29 -2.00 -1.77
C PRO A 68 -5.88 -1.48 -3.16
N ASN A 69 -6.70 -1.74 -4.18
CA ASN A 69 -6.43 -1.27 -5.55
C ASN A 69 -6.50 0.26 -5.64
N TYR A 70 -7.47 0.87 -4.98
CA TYR A 70 -7.59 2.32 -4.94
C TYR A 70 -6.45 2.95 -4.15
N LEU A 71 -6.09 2.38 -3.00
CA LEU A 71 -4.96 2.82 -2.19
C LEU A 71 -3.65 2.77 -2.98
N SER A 72 -3.38 1.70 -3.73
CA SER A 72 -2.16 1.63 -4.55
C SER A 72 -2.15 2.65 -5.69
N LYS A 73 -3.31 3.03 -6.23
CA LYS A 73 -3.44 4.06 -7.26
C LYS A 73 -3.28 5.48 -6.72
N VAL A 74 -3.81 5.77 -5.53
CA VAL A 74 -3.80 7.10 -4.91
C VAL A 74 -2.52 7.35 -4.14
N LEU A 75 -2.08 6.38 -3.35
CA LEU A 75 -0.79 6.39 -2.66
C LEU A 75 0.30 6.00 -3.66
N LYS A 76 0.53 6.87 -4.66
CA LYS A 76 1.74 6.83 -5.50
C LYS A 76 2.96 7.30 -4.72
N ASP A 77 3.03 7.01 -3.42
CA ASP A 77 4.10 7.50 -2.58
C ASP A 77 5.34 6.64 -2.82
N ASN A 78 6.01 6.92 -3.94
CA ASN A 78 7.32 6.39 -4.30
C ASN A 78 8.31 6.58 -3.14
N SER A 79 8.09 7.53 -2.23
CA SER A 79 8.87 7.70 -0.99
C SER A 79 8.92 6.44 -0.15
N VAL A 80 7.78 5.78 0.08
CA VAL A 80 7.74 4.54 0.88
C VAL A 80 8.44 3.42 0.13
N ARG A 81 8.22 3.33 -1.18
CA ARG A 81 8.85 2.31 -2.03
C ARG A 81 10.36 2.51 -2.18
N GLU A 82 10.83 3.74 -2.29
CA GLU A 82 12.26 4.09 -2.29
C GLU A 82 12.89 3.82 -0.93
N LYS A 83 12.19 4.09 0.18
CA LYS A 83 12.66 3.72 1.52
C LYS A 83 12.79 2.21 1.67
N ILE A 84 11.82 1.45 1.17
CA ILE A 84 11.88 -0.03 1.13
C ILE A 84 13.07 -0.48 0.29
N TYR A 85 13.24 0.05 -0.92
CA TYR A 85 14.35 -0.29 -1.80
C TYR A 85 15.72 -0.02 -1.15
N ARG A 86 15.89 1.13 -0.48
CA ARG A 86 17.12 1.45 0.27
C ARG A 86 17.37 0.52 1.46
N ILE A 87 16.31 -0.01 2.07
CA ILE A 87 16.42 -1.01 3.14
C ILE A 87 16.88 -2.34 2.53
N GLU A 88 16.31 -2.75 1.40
CA GLU A 88 16.69 -3.97 0.67
C GLU A 88 18.18 -3.94 0.27
N GLU A 89 18.67 -2.85 -0.32
CA GLU A 89 20.11 -2.69 -0.65
C GLU A 89 21.01 -2.86 0.58
N LYS A 90 20.65 -2.25 1.71
CA LYS A 90 21.43 -2.39 2.95
C LYS A 90 21.42 -3.80 3.51
N VAL A 91 20.33 -4.55 3.33
CA VAL A 91 20.25 -5.95 3.76
C VAL A 91 21.23 -6.79 2.94
N ASP A 92 21.30 -6.58 1.63
CA ASP A 92 22.24 -7.29 0.75
C ASP A 92 23.70 -7.01 1.12
N GLU A 93 24.05 -5.74 1.41
CA GLU A 93 25.38 -5.37 1.90
C GLU A 93 25.73 -6.09 3.22
N ILE A 94 24.78 -6.16 4.16
CA ILE A 94 24.98 -6.86 5.44
C ILE A 94 25.20 -8.35 5.21
N ILE A 95 24.46 -8.98 4.30
CA ILE A 95 24.62 -10.40 3.95
C ILE A 95 26.03 -10.66 3.41
N GLU A 96 26.55 -9.80 2.53
CA GLU A 96 27.93 -9.92 2.04
C GLU A 96 28.98 -9.80 3.15
N ILE A 97 28.81 -8.81 4.05
CA ILE A 97 29.72 -8.61 5.19
C ILE A 97 29.72 -9.84 6.10
N LEU A 98 28.55 -10.39 6.39
CA LEU A 98 28.40 -11.62 7.20
C LEU A 98 29.11 -12.81 6.54
N ALA A 99 29.00 -12.96 5.22
CA ALA A 99 29.68 -14.02 4.49
C ALA A 99 31.20 -13.90 4.57
N ARG A 100 31.76 -12.68 4.49
CA ARG A 100 33.20 -12.42 4.64
C ARG A 100 33.67 -12.71 6.07
N HIS A 101 32.93 -12.26 7.08
CA HIS A 101 33.25 -12.55 8.48
C HIS A 101 33.26 -14.05 8.78
N LYS A 102 32.29 -14.81 8.25
CA LYS A 102 32.22 -16.27 8.44
C LYS A 102 33.47 -16.98 7.91
N LYS A 103 34.01 -16.55 6.76
CA LYS A 103 35.27 -17.08 6.20
C LYS A 103 36.48 -16.77 7.09
N LEU A 104 36.57 -15.54 7.59
CA LEU A 104 37.65 -15.13 8.50
C LEU A 104 37.64 -15.93 9.80
N VAL A 105 36.48 -16.08 10.43
CA VAL A 105 36.33 -16.88 11.65
C VAL A 105 36.77 -18.33 11.41
N HIS A 106 36.40 -18.92 10.27
CA HIS A 106 36.84 -20.27 9.93
C HIS A 106 38.37 -20.37 9.78
N LYS A 107 39.00 -19.39 9.13
CA LYS A 107 40.46 -19.32 9.00
C LYS A 107 41.16 -19.22 10.36
N ILE A 108 40.69 -18.31 11.22
CA ILE A 108 41.24 -18.13 12.57
C ILE A 108 41.16 -19.43 13.38
N LYS A 109 40.00 -20.11 13.36
CA LYS A 109 39.84 -21.41 14.03
C LYS A 109 40.84 -22.45 13.53
N ASN A 110 41.03 -22.54 12.21
CA ASN A 110 41.98 -23.49 11.63
C ASN A 110 43.43 -23.17 12.01
N ASP A 111 43.80 -21.89 12.04
CA ASP A 111 45.15 -21.47 12.44
C ASP A 111 45.39 -21.72 13.93
N GLN A 112 44.38 -21.53 14.78
CA GLN A 112 44.45 -21.83 16.21
C GLN A 112 44.67 -23.33 16.48
N ILE A 113 43.92 -24.22 15.81
CA ILE A 113 44.11 -25.68 15.89
C ILE A 113 45.54 -26.07 15.48
N LYS A 114 46.11 -25.45 14.45
CA LYS A 114 47.50 -25.73 14.02
C LYS A 114 48.52 -25.30 15.06
N ILE A 115 48.30 -24.19 15.74
CA ILE A 115 49.19 -23.69 16.80
C ILE A 115 49.15 -24.65 18.00
N GLU A 116 47.96 -25.03 18.45
CA GLU A 116 47.78 -25.97 19.58
C GLU A 116 48.45 -27.33 19.30
N ASN A 117 48.27 -27.88 18.10
CA ASN A 117 48.90 -29.15 17.70
C ASN A 117 50.43 -29.10 17.62
N LYS A 118 51.04 -27.91 17.46
CA LYS A 118 52.49 -27.73 17.45
C LYS A 118 53.10 -27.62 18.85
N GLN A 119 52.34 -27.19 19.85
CA GLN A 119 52.83 -27.01 21.23
C GLN A 119 52.84 -28.32 22.05
N ILE A 120 52.18 -29.38 21.56
CA ILE A 120 52.07 -30.69 22.22
C ILE A 120 53.17 -31.68 21.75
N ARG A 121 54.04 -31.27 20.82
CA ARG A 121 55.21 -32.04 20.35
C ARG A 121 56.50 -31.45 20.91
#